data_AF-A0A914NVP6-F1
#
_entry.id   AF-A0A914NVP6-F1
#
_cell.length_a   1.000
_cell.length_b   1.000
_cell.length_c   1.000
_cell.angle_alpha   90.00
_cell.angle_beta   90.00
_cell.angle_gamma   90.00
#
_symmetry.space_group_name_H-M   'P 1'
#
loop_
_entity.id
_entity.type
_entity.pdbx_description
1 polymer ?
#
loop_
_entity_poly.entity_id
_entity_poly.type
_entity_poly.pdbx_seq_one_letter_code
_entity_poly.pdbx_strand_id
1 'polypeptide(L)'
;MDQVPRRIILGMVDNKDFVGRQRTTPFYFQHFNLRDISITAGGVTFPAAPYSLDFPKGNYARIYHDMQEAIGYAGSLESNGISMFRYANAGYCFFVFNLNK
;
A
#
# COMPACT_ATOMS: atom_id res chain seq x y z
N MET A 1 14.07 -24.43 7.30
CA MET A 1 13.24 -23.52 8.12
C MET A 1 12.69 -22.49 7.17
N ASP A 2 11.39 -22.50 6.93
CA ASP A 2 10.76 -21.47 6.09
C ASP A 2 10.77 -20.15 6.85
N GLN A 3 11.49 -19.17 6.32
CA GLN A 3 11.53 -17.82 6.87
C GLN A 3 10.45 -16.99 6.16
N VAL A 4 9.45 -16.54 6.93
CA VAL A 4 8.46 -15.58 6.45
C VAL A 4 8.98 -14.16 6.72
N PRO A 5 8.90 -13.23 5.76
CA PRO A 5 9.25 -11.83 5.99
C PRO A 5 8.42 -11.23 7.13
N ARG A 6 9.02 -10.32 7.90
CA ARG A 6 8.27 -9.61 8.96
C ARG A 6 7.27 -8.60 8.43
N ARG A 7 7.56 -8.05 7.25
CA ARG A 7 6.78 -7.02 6.58
C ARG A 7 6.93 -7.15 5.08
N ILE A 8 5.84 -6.90 4.36
CA ILE A 8 5.84 -6.73 2.91
C ILE A 8 5.35 -5.31 2.60
N ILE A 9 6.10 -4.60 1.75
CA ILE A 9 5.72 -3.30 1.19
C ILE A 9 5.60 -3.51 -0.31
N LEU A 10 4.41 -3.29 -0.86
CA LEU A 10 4.11 -3.43 -2.28
C LEU A 10 3.79 -2.05 -2.87
N GLY A 11 4.47 -1.68 -3.95
CA GLY A 11 4.09 -0.58 -4.82
C GLY A 11 3.88 -1.09 -6.24
N MET A 12 2.88 -0.57 -6.95
CA MET A 12 2.62 -0.92 -8.34
C MET A 12 2.98 0.27 -9.23
N VAL A 13 3.64 0.02 -10.36
CA VAL A 13 4.10 1.05 -11.29
C VAL A 13 3.68 0.69 -12.71
N ASP A 14 3.33 1.69 -13.53
CA ASP A 14 3.06 1.46 -14.95
C ASP A 14 4.36 1.09 -15.66
N ASN A 15 4.32 0.11 -16.56
CA ASN A 15 5.51 -0.27 -17.32
C ASN A 15 6.16 0.91 -18.06
N LYS A 16 5.36 1.86 -18.57
CA LYS A 16 5.87 3.06 -19.25
C LYS A 16 6.62 4.01 -18.30
N ASP A 17 6.24 3.99 -17.02
CA ASP A 17 6.82 4.82 -15.97
C ASP A 17 8.09 4.15 -15.44
N PHE A 18 8.09 2.81 -15.36
CA PHE A 18 9.24 2.00 -15.00
C PHE A 18 10.38 2.08 -16.02
N VAL A 19 10.07 1.92 -17.33
CA VAL A 19 11.07 2.00 -18.40
C VAL A 19 11.62 3.42 -18.57
N GLY A 20 10.87 4.44 -18.12
CA GLY A 20 11.23 5.84 -18.20
C GLY A 20 10.87 6.46 -19.55
N ARG A 21 9.95 7.43 -19.54
CA ARG A 21 9.72 8.39 -20.64
C ARG A 21 10.05 9.79 -20.13
N GLN A 22 10.33 10.73 -21.03
CA GLN A 22 10.74 12.11 -20.67
C GLN A 22 9.82 12.85 -19.69
N ARG A 23 8.57 12.40 -19.53
CA ARG A 23 7.55 13.03 -18.66
C ARG A 23 7.00 12.10 -17.56
N THR A 24 7.63 10.96 -17.33
CA THR A 24 7.18 9.97 -16.34
C THR A 24 8.31 9.61 -15.37
N THR A 25 7.96 8.96 -14.27
CA THR A 25 8.91 8.58 -13.22
C THR A 25 8.58 7.19 -12.68
N PRO A 26 9.58 6.32 -12.43
CA PRO A 26 9.35 5.00 -11.85
C PRO A 26 8.86 5.05 -10.39
N PHE A 27 8.85 6.24 -9.78
CA PHE A 27 8.36 6.47 -8.42
C PHE A 27 6.89 6.93 -8.37
N TYR A 28 6.15 6.75 -9.46
CA TYR A 28 4.70 6.98 -9.50
C TYR A 28 3.94 5.70 -9.19
N PHE A 29 3.74 5.42 -7.90
CA PHE A 29 3.07 4.21 -7.42
C PHE A 29 1.56 4.41 -7.37
N GLN A 30 0.88 4.00 -8.43
CA GLN A 30 -0.58 4.17 -8.56
C GLN A 30 -1.35 2.93 -8.10
N HIS A 31 -2.61 3.14 -7.72
CA HIS A 31 -3.46 2.08 -7.17
C HIS A 31 -4.08 1.16 -8.23
N PHE A 32 -4.04 1.51 -9.52
CA PHE A 32 -4.62 0.73 -10.62
C PHE A 32 -6.09 0.29 -10.43
N ASN A 33 -6.87 1.06 -9.66
CA ASN A 33 -8.23 0.68 -9.23
C ASN A 33 -8.31 -0.73 -8.60
N LEU A 34 -7.27 -1.13 -7.86
CA LEU A 34 -7.25 -2.35 -7.07
C LEU A 34 -8.49 -2.41 -6.17
N ARG A 35 -9.17 -3.57 -6.17
CA ARG A 35 -10.43 -3.78 -5.42
C ARG A 35 -10.22 -4.52 -4.11
N ASP A 36 -9.26 -5.43 -4.08
CA ASP A 36 -8.90 -6.21 -2.89
C ASP A 36 -7.43 -6.65 -3.00
N ILE A 37 -6.81 -6.90 -1.86
CA ILE A 37 -5.45 -7.41 -1.74
C ILE A 37 -5.27 -8.12 -0.40
N SER A 38 -4.63 -9.28 -0.43
CA SER A 38 -4.30 -10.05 0.77
C SER A 38 -2.97 -10.78 0.61
N ILE A 39 -2.36 -11.12 1.74
CA ILE A 39 -1.14 -11.93 1.81
C ILE A 39 -1.44 -13.16 2.66
N THR A 40 -1.14 -14.34 2.12
CA THR A 40 -1.23 -15.61 2.88
C THR A 40 0.17 -16.13 3.16
N ALA A 41 0.50 -16.33 4.44
CA ALA A 41 1.77 -16.89 4.87
C ALA A 41 1.53 -17.85 6.06
N GLY A 42 2.05 -19.08 5.96
CA GLY A 42 1.93 -20.07 7.03
C GLY A 42 0.48 -20.41 7.44
N GLY A 43 -0.46 -20.35 6.49
CA GLY A 43 -1.90 -20.59 6.74
C GLY A 43 -2.65 -19.41 7.36
N VAL A 44 -2.00 -18.26 7.58
CA VAL A 44 -2.64 -17.03 8.06
C VAL A 44 -2.77 -16.04 6.90
N THR A 45 -3.95 -15.42 6.77
CA THR A 45 -4.24 -14.39 5.76
C THR A 45 -4.27 -13.01 6.40
N PHE A 46 -3.62 -12.04 5.75
CA PHE A 46 -3.52 -10.65 6.18
C PHE A 46 -4.10 -9.72 5.11
N PRO A 47 -4.97 -8.76 5.46
CA PRO A 47 -5.64 -8.63 6.76
C PRO A 47 -6.63 -9.78 7.01
N ALA A 48 -7.03 -9.98 8.27
CA ALA A 48 -8.05 -10.97 8.62
C ALA A 48 -9.44 -10.62 8.04
N ALA A 49 -9.77 -9.32 8.00
CA ALA A 49 -10.98 -8.83 7.33
C ALA A 49 -10.59 -8.22 5.97
N PRO A 50 -11.11 -8.76 4.84
CA PRO A 50 -10.79 -8.29 3.49
C PRO A 50 -11.02 -6.80 3.30
N TYR A 51 -10.39 -6.25 2.25
CA TYR A 51 -10.69 -4.90 1.83
C TYR A 51 -11.83 -4.90 0.81
N SER A 52 -12.53 -3.78 0.70
CA SER A 52 -13.50 -3.52 -0.37
C SER A 52 -13.17 -2.16 -0.96
N LEU A 53 -12.08 -2.12 -1.71
CA LEU A 53 -11.47 -0.89 -2.19
C LEU A 53 -12.26 -0.32 -3.38
N ASP A 54 -12.49 1.00 -3.32
CA ASP A 54 -13.04 1.80 -4.41
C ASP A 54 -12.40 3.19 -4.32
N PHE A 55 -11.27 3.35 -5.01
CA PHE A 55 -10.52 4.61 -5.03
C PHE A 55 -11.35 5.79 -5.54
N PRO A 56 -12.08 5.68 -6.67
CA PRO A 56 -12.99 6.73 -7.13
C PRO A 56 -14.04 7.16 -6.10
N LYS A 57 -14.55 6.24 -5.27
CA LYS A 57 -15.58 6.54 -4.26
C LYS A 57 -15.05 6.86 -2.86
N GLY A 58 -13.73 6.93 -2.66
CA GLY A 58 -13.18 7.23 -1.33
C GLY A 58 -12.97 6.00 -0.41
N ASN A 59 -13.27 4.79 -0.89
CA ASN A 59 -13.16 3.57 -0.09
C ASN A 59 -11.72 3.05 -0.06
N TYR A 60 -10.83 3.80 0.58
CA TYR A 60 -9.41 3.44 0.77
C TYR A 60 -8.83 3.96 2.09
N ALA A 61 -9.67 4.56 2.94
CA ALA A 61 -9.21 5.12 4.23
C ALA A 61 -8.61 4.04 5.14
N ARG A 62 -9.20 2.84 5.18
CA ARG A 62 -8.70 1.72 6.00
C ARG A 62 -7.31 1.28 5.56
N ILE A 63 -7.13 0.98 4.27
CA ILE A 63 -5.83 0.49 3.78
C ILE A 63 -4.73 1.56 3.85
N TYR A 64 -5.09 2.84 3.72
CA TYR A 64 -4.18 3.96 4.01
C TYR A 64 -3.79 4.01 5.51
N HIS A 65 -4.76 3.89 6.41
CA HIS A 65 -4.49 3.86 7.85
C HIS A 65 -3.61 2.68 8.23
N ASP A 66 -3.93 1.48 7.75
CA ASP A 66 -3.16 0.25 8.00
C ASP A 66 -1.70 0.41 7.50
N MET A 67 -1.50 1.10 6.36
CA MET A 67 -0.17 1.44 5.86
C MET A 67 0.59 2.37 6.81
N GLN A 68 -0.04 3.45 7.29
CA GLN A 68 0.56 4.39 8.25
C GLN A 68 0.87 3.73 9.59
N GLU A 69 -0.01 2.85 10.08
CA GLU A 69 0.21 2.05 11.29
C GLU A 69 1.39 1.10 11.09
N ALA A 70 1.43 0.40 9.97
CA ALA A 70 2.48 -0.59 9.72
C ALA A 70 3.88 0.03 9.66
N ILE A 71 4.01 1.28 9.21
CA ILE A 71 5.28 2.02 9.17
C ILE A 71 5.52 2.91 10.40
N GLY A 72 4.58 2.96 11.35
CA GLY A 72 4.76 3.60 12.66
C GLY A 72 4.34 5.06 12.78
N TYR A 73 3.58 5.61 11.83
CA TYR A 73 3.10 7.00 11.88
C TYR A 73 1.68 7.15 12.43
N ALA A 74 0.85 6.10 12.40
CA ALA A 74 -0.50 6.18 12.97
C ALA A 74 -0.43 6.50 14.47
N GLY A 75 -1.15 7.54 14.90
CA GLY A 75 -1.16 8.00 16.30
C GLY A 75 0.13 8.70 16.78
N SER A 76 1.12 8.89 15.90
CA SER A 76 2.33 9.64 16.21
C SER A 76 2.18 11.15 15.92
N LEU A 77 3.08 11.98 16.44
CA LEU A 77 3.22 13.39 16.06
C LEU A 77 4.13 13.58 14.82
N GLU A 78 4.66 12.48 14.27
CA GLU A 78 5.58 12.46 13.14
C GLU A 78 4.82 12.19 11.83
N SER A 79 5.47 12.45 10.69
CA SER A 79 4.88 12.22 9.37
C SER A 79 5.91 11.80 8.32
N ASN A 80 5.48 10.93 7.41
CA ASN A 80 6.22 10.60 6.18
C ASN A 80 5.89 11.55 5.00
N GLY A 81 5.00 12.52 5.18
CA GLY A 81 4.57 13.43 4.12
C GLY A 81 3.63 12.82 3.06
N ILE A 82 3.18 11.57 3.25
CA ILE A 82 2.19 10.91 2.39
C ILE A 82 0.81 11.14 3.02
N SER A 83 0.09 12.14 2.54
CA SER A 83 -1.30 12.35 2.93
C SER A 83 -2.22 11.34 2.25
N MET A 84 -3.41 11.13 2.82
CA MET A 84 -4.45 10.30 2.22
C MET A 84 -4.82 10.75 0.78
N PHE A 85 -4.74 12.06 0.50
CA PHE A 85 -4.91 12.59 -0.86
C PHE A 85 -3.80 12.13 -1.79
N ARG A 86 -2.52 12.24 -1.36
CA ARG A 86 -1.37 11.83 -2.17
C ARG A 86 -1.35 10.32 -2.42
N TYR A 87 -1.77 9.55 -1.41
CA TYR A 87 -1.92 8.10 -1.49
C TYR A 87 -2.84 7.70 -2.67
N ALA A 88 -4.03 8.31 -2.76
CA ALA A 88 -4.99 7.97 -3.80
C ALA A 88 -4.73 8.66 -5.15
N ASN A 89 -4.15 9.87 -5.17
CA ASN A 89 -4.18 10.72 -6.37
C ASN A 89 -2.81 11.13 -6.92
N ALA A 90 -1.71 10.89 -6.20
CA ALA A 90 -0.41 11.46 -6.55
C ALA A 90 0.73 10.43 -6.66
N GLY A 91 0.42 9.15 -6.82
CA GLY A 91 1.44 8.12 -7.04
C GLY A 91 2.23 7.72 -5.78
N TYR A 92 1.60 7.80 -4.60
CA TYR A 92 2.18 7.38 -3.32
C TYR A 92 1.39 6.22 -2.69
N CYS A 93 0.80 5.36 -3.53
CA CYS A 93 -0.01 4.22 -3.09
C CYS A 93 0.88 3.00 -2.81
N PHE A 94 1.21 2.79 -1.54
CA PHE A 94 1.88 1.57 -1.08
C PHE A 94 0.92 0.71 -0.25
N PHE A 95 1.03 -0.61 -0.38
CA PHE A 95 0.30 -1.56 0.44
C PHE A 95 1.29 -2.22 1.40
N VAL A 96 1.07 -2.07 2.71
CA VAL A 96 2.01 -2.52 3.73
C VAL A 96 1.34 -3.52 4.65
N PHE A 97 1.95 -4.70 4.76
CA PHE A 97 1.45 -5.80 5.58
C PHE A 97 2.54 -6.19 6.58
N ASN A 98 2.25 -6.06 7.86
CA ASN A 98 3.04 -6.71 8.90
C ASN A 98 2.56 -8.17 9.01
N LEU A 99 3.49 -9.12 8.88
CA LEU A 99 3.19 -10.57 8.95
C LEU A 99 3.57 -11.18 10.30
N ASN A 100 3.99 -10.34 11.25
CA ASN A 100 4.27 -10.76 12.61
C ASN A 100 2.93 -11.04 13.31
N LYS A 101 2.82 -12.18 14.01
CA LYS A 101 1.78 -12.37 15.01
C LYS A 101 1.96 -11.40 16.16
#